data_AF-A0A1D9LNJ0-F1
#
_entry.id   AF-A0A1D9LNJ0-F1
#
_cell.length_a   1.000
_cell.length_b   1.000
_cell.length_c   1.000
_cell.angle_alpha   90.00
_cell.angle_beta   90.00
_cell.angle_gamma   90.00
#
_symmetry.space_group_name_H-M   'P 1'
#
loop_
_entity.id
_entity.type
_entity.pdbx_description
1 polymer ?
#
loop_
_entity_poly.entity_id
_entity_poly.type
_entity_poly.pdbx_seq_one_letter_code
_entity_poly.pdbx_strand_id
1 'polypeptide(L)' 'MQTLRIERDERLRACDWTQVQDVALTADQKATWVKYRQALRDLPETIADVGQIAWPQLPA' A
#
# COMPACT_ATOMS: atom_id res chain seq x y z
N MET A 1 -13.88 -9.53 -5.65
CA MET A 1 -12.97 -9.89 -4.55
C MET A 1 -11.55 -10.26 -5.02
N GLN A 2 -11.35 -11.15 -5.99
CA GLN A 2 -9.98 -11.55 -6.40
C GLN A 2 -9.17 -10.41 -7.05
N THR A 3 -9.81 -9.59 -7.89
CA THR A 3 -9.18 -8.43 -8.54
C THR A 3 -8.62 -7.42 -7.54
N LEU A 4 -9.34 -7.16 -6.42
CA LEU A 4 -8.88 -6.27 -5.35
C LEU A 4 -7.60 -6.74 -4.67
N ARG A 5 -7.52 -8.05 -4.43
CA ARG A 5 -6.34 -8.67 -3.83
C ARG A 5 -5.14 -8.56 -4.75
N ILE A 6 -5.34 -8.76 -6.07
CA ILE A 6 -4.29 -8.60 -7.07
C ILE A 6 -3.79 -7.16 -7.12
N GLU A 7 -4.69 -6.17 -7.24
CA GLU A 7 -4.29 -4.76 -7.28
C GLU A 7 -3.62 -4.28 -5.99
N ARG A 8 -4.07 -4.79 -4.83
CA ARG A 8 -3.39 -4.57 -3.55
C ARG A 8 -1.98 -5.15 -3.58
N ASP A 9 -1.85 -6.39 -4.03
CA ASP A 9 -0.56 -7.09 -4.06
C ASP A 9 0.41 -6.42 -5.03
N GLU A 10 -0.06 -5.92 -6.17
CA GLU A 10 0.74 -5.09 -7.09
C GLU A 10 1.22 -3.80 -6.44
N ARG A 11 0.33 -3.05 -5.77
CA ARG A 11 0.70 -1.82 -5.07
C ARG A 11 1.66 -2.07 -3.90
N LEU A 12 1.45 -3.13 -3.14
CA LEU A 12 2.36 -3.56 -2.08
C LEU A 12 3.73 -3.94 -2.65
N ARG A 13 3.77 -4.67 -3.76
CA ARG A 13 5.01 -5.05 -4.45
C ARG A 13 5.76 -3.83 -4.98
N ALA A 14 5.06 -2.83 -5.51
CA ALA A 14 5.66 -1.59 -5.99
C ALA A 14 6.34 -0.77 -4.89
N CYS A 15 5.92 -0.93 -3.63
CA CYS A 15 6.52 -0.26 -2.48
C CYS A 15 7.30 -1.21 -1.55
N ASP A 16 7.54 -2.46 -1.96
CA ASP A 16 8.21 -3.45 -1.13
C ASP A 16 9.68 -3.07 -0.85
N TRP A 17 10.32 -2.38 -1.80
CA TRP A 17 11.66 -1.82 -1.66
C TRP A 17 11.83 -0.86 -0.47
N THR A 18 10.75 -0.24 0.00
CA THR A 18 10.74 0.71 1.13
C THR A 18 10.92 0.02 2.48
N GLN A 19 10.69 -1.29 2.54
CA GLN A 19 10.86 -2.11 3.74
C GLN A 19 12.28 -2.64 3.89
N VAL A 20 13.11 -2.51 2.85
CA VAL A 20 14.50 -2.93 2.88
C VAL A 20 15.26 -1.98 3.81
N GLN A 21 15.98 -2.54 4.78
CA GLN A 21 16.75 -1.75 5.76
C GLN A 21 17.83 -0.87 5.11
N ASP A 22 18.35 -1.31 3.97
CA ASP A 22 19.42 -0.67 3.17
C ASP A 22 18.91 0.51 2.33
N VAL A 23 17.61 0.78 2.35
CA VAL A 23 17.05 1.92 1.64
C VAL A 23 17.36 3.21 2.39
N ALA A 24 17.83 4.23 1.65
CA ALA A 24 18.11 5.57 2.16
C ALA A 24 16.83 6.38 2.49
N LEU A 25 15.85 5.75 3.14
CA LEU A 25 14.66 6.42 3.66
C LEU A 25 14.86 6.80 5.12
N THR A 26 14.48 8.02 5.44
CA THR A 26 14.42 8.52 6.81
C THR A 26 13.37 7.75 7.63
N ALA A 27 13.47 7.80 8.96
CA ALA A 27 12.51 7.16 9.85
C ALA A 27 11.07 7.66 9.61
N ASP A 28 10.91 8.96 9.32
CA ASP A 28 9.62 9.56 8.98
C ASP A 28 9.06 9.01 7.67
N GLN A 29 9.87 8.93 6.61
CA GLN A 29 9.45 8.34 5.34
C GLN A 29 9.03 6.87 5.52
N LYS A 30 9.81 6.08 6.28
CA LYS A 30 9.44 4.69 6.61
C LYS A 30 8.11 4.62 7.34
N ALA A 31 7.85 5.53 8.29
CA ALA A 31 6.57 5.59 8.99
C ALA A 31 5.40 5.92 8.03
N THR A 32 5.60 6.80 7.05
CA THR A 32 4.59 7.11 6.02
C THR A 32 4.31 5.90 5.13
N TRP A 33 5.35 5.18 4.70
CA TRP A 33 5.21 3.94 3.93
C TRP A 33 4.50 2.83 4.72
N VAL A 34 4.78 2.69 6.02
CA VAL A 34 4.09 1.73 6.89
C VAL A 34 2.58 2.05 6.96
N LYS A 35 2.21 3.32 7.17
CA LYS A 35 0.80 3.77 7.16
C LYS A 35 0.12 3.52 5.81
N TYR A 36 0.81 3.84 4.72
CA TYR A 36 0.33 3.60 3.36
C TYR A 36 0.03 2.10 3.11
N ARG A 37 0.96 1.21 3.46
CA ARG A 37 0.76 -0.24 3.29
C ARG A 37 -0.35 -0.78 4.17
N GLN A 38 -0.54 -0.24 5.37
CA GLN A 38 -1.65 -0.64 6.24
C GLN A 38 -2.99 -0.25 5.61
N ALA A 39 -3.11 0.99 5.13
CA ALA A 39 -4.31 1.44 4.42
C ALA A 39 -4.62 0.56 3.19
N LEU A 40 -3.61 0.14 2.43
CA LEU A 40 -3.79 -0.80 1.31
C LEU A 40 -4.34 -2.17 1.74
N ARG A 41 -3.95 -2.66 2.93
CA ARG A 41 -4.41 -3.95 3.45
C ARG A 41 -5.81 -3.90 4.04
N ASP A 42 -6.23 -2.74 4.53
CA ASP A 42 -7.55 -2.54 5.14
C ASP A 42 -8.66 -2.32 4.08
N LEU A 43 -8.30 -1.83 2.88
CA LEU A 43 -9.23 -1.58 1.76
C LEU A 43 -10.07 -2.79 1.28
N PRO A 44 -9.51 -4.02 1.12
CA PRO A 44 -10.27 -5.16 0.61
C PRO A 44 -11.34 -5.67 1.57
N GLU A 45 -11.20 -5.43 2.88
CA GLU A 45 -12.21 -5.78 3.88
C GLU A 45 -13.36 -4.77 3.92
N THR A 46 -13.11 -3.52 3.52
CA THR A 46 -14.10 -2.44 3.59
C THR A 46 -14.87 -2.23 2.30
N ILE A 47 -14.42 -2.76 1.16
CA ILE A 47 -14.98 -2.40 -0.14
C ILE A 47 -15.58 -3.60 -0.87
N ALA A 48 -16.89 -3.51 -1.12
CA ALA A 48 -17.65 -4.47 -1.92
C ALA A 48 -17.46 -4.26 -3.44
N ASP A 49 -17.08 -3.06 -3.87
CA ASP A 49 -17.07 -2.64 -5.28
C ASP A 49 -15.69 -2.27 -5.81
N VAL A 50 -15.21 -3.02 -6.80
CA VAL A 50 -13.82 -3.03 -7.26
C VAL A 50 -13.49 -1.78 -8.09
N GLY A 51 -14.48 -1.24 -8.80
CA GLY A 51 -14.28 -0.17 -9.79
C GLY A 51 -14.16 1.24 -9.21
N GLN A 52 -14.46 1.42 -7.91
CA GLN A 52 -14.52 2.72 -7.26
C GLN A 52 -13.67 2.78 -5.98
N ILE A 53 -12.58 2.00 -5.93
CA ILE A 53 -11.63 2.07 -4.82
C ILE A 53 -10.81 3.35 -4.92
N ALA A 54 -10.94 4.21 -3.91
CA ALA A 54 -10.00 5.29 -3.65
C ALA A 54 -8.74 4.71 -3.00
N TRP A 55 -7.72 4.43 -3.82
CA TRP A 55 -6.43 4.00 -3.33
C TRP A 55 -5.71 5.16 -2.62
N PRO A 56 -5.02 4.93 -1.49
CA PRO A 56 -4.21 5.95 -0.85
C PRO A 56 -3.17 6.49 -1.84
N GLN A 57 -2.80 7.76 -1.69
CA GLN A 57 -1.72 8.34 -2.51
C GLN A 57 -0.35 7.81 -2.07
N LEU A 58 0.51 7.60 -3.06
CA LEU A 58 1.91 7.25 -2.84
C LEU A 58 2.60 8.36 -2.01
N PRO A 59 3.23 8.02 -0.88
CA PRO A 59 4.05 8.98 -0.15
C PRO A 59 5.31 9.33 -0.94
N ALA A 60 5.79 10.55 -0.76
CA ALA A 60 7.00 11.09 -1.41
C ALA A 60 8.29 10.75 -0.63
#